data_AF-A0A919L781-F1
#
_entry.id   AF-A0A919L781-F1
#
_cell.length_a   1.000
_cell.length_b   1.000
_cell.length_c   1.000
_cell.angle_alpha   90.00
_cell.angle_beta   90.00
_cell.angle_gamma   90.00
#
_symmetry.space_group_name_H-M   'P 1'
#
loop_
_entity.id
_entity.type
_entity.pdbx_description
1 polymer ?
#
loop_
_entity_poly.entity_id
_entity_poly.type
_entity_poly.pdbx_seq_one_letter_code
_entity_poly.pdbx_strand_id
1 'polypeptide(L)' 'MGKMTAFADEARSRIAWLLRMADPDQDTSSIITYATTTADPPAMGRHGIRTRGCPGCKHTMWMQSDLWICSTCGGVEDAE' A
#
# COMPACT_ATOMS: atom_id res chain seq x y z
N MET A 1 -18.66 -19.17 16.50
CA MET A 1 -17.82 -19.10 15.29
C MET A 1 -17.27 -17.68 15.05
N GLY A 2 -16.74 -17.00 16.06
CA GLY A 2 -16.28 -15.59 15.93
C GLY A 2 -14.85 -15.30 16.44
N LYS A 3 -14.24 -16.25 17.17
CA LYS A 3 -12.87 -16.13 17.69
C LYS A 3 -11.79 -16.48 16.66
N MET A 4 -12.04 -17.47 15.80
CA MET A 4 -11.08 -17.87 14.76
C MET A 4 -10.94 -16.83 13.65
N THR A 5 -12.02 -16.14 13.30
CA THR A 5 -11.99 -15.06 12.30
C THR A 5 -11.21 -13.87 12.84
N ALA A 6 -11.45 -13.46 14.08
CA ALA A 6 -10.70 -12.40 14.74
C ALA A 6 -9.18 -12.68 14.78
N PHE A 7 -8.76 -13.90 15.13
CA PHE A 7 -7.35 -14.28 15.14
C PHE A 7 -6.73 -14.32 13.73
N ALA A 8 -7.47 -14.80 12.74
CA ALA A 8 -7.01 -14.82 11.36
C ALA A 8 -6.90 -13.41 10.76
N ASP A 9 -7.83 -12.51 11.12
CA ASP A 9 -7.82 -11.12 10.68
C ASP A 9 -6.74 -10.30 11.40
N GLU A 10 -6.51 -10.58 12.69
CA GLU A 10 -5.39 -10.04 13.46
C GLU A 10 -4.04 -10.50 12.90
N ALA A 11 -3.90 -11.78 12.53
CA ALA A 11 -2.70 -12.33 11.90
C ALA A 11 -2.43 -11.79 10.48
N ARG A 12 -3.48 -11.29 9.81
CA ARG A 12 -3.41 -10.59 8.52
C ARG A 12 -3.18 -9.09 8.67
N SER A 13 -3.32 -8.54 9.87
CA SER A 13 -3.12 -7.10 10.07
C SER A 13 -1.69 -6.70 9.74
N ARG A 14 -1.54 -5.56 9.05
CA ARG A 14 -0.22 -5.00 8.73
C ARG A 14 0.62 -4.80 9.99
N ILE A 15 0.00 -4.43 11.11
CA ILE A 15 0.67 -4.27 12.41
C ILE A 15 1.31 -5.60 12.85
N ALA A 16 0.54 -6.69 12.86
CA ALA A 16 1.05 -8.00 13.26
C ALA A 16 2.16 -8.53 12.32
N TRP A 17 2.12 -8.15 11.04
CA TRP A 17 3.20 -8.48 10.10
C TRP A 17 4.47 -7.65 10.39
N LEU A 18 4.34 -6.33 10.53
CA LEU A 18 5.47 -5.45 10.82
C LEU A 18 6.15 -5.81 12.16
N LEU A 19 5.37 -6.09 13.21
CA LEU A 19 5.90 -6.49 14.51
C LEU A 19 6.66 -7.82 14.47
N ARG A 20 6.31 -8.74 13.56
CA ARG A 20 7.03 -10.02 13.38
C ARG A 20 8.36 -9.86 12.66
N MET A 21 8.50 -8.84 11.81
CA MET A 21 9.74 -8.57 11.09
C MET A 21 10.65 -7.57 11.81
N ALA A 22 10.11 -6.86 12.79
CA ALA A 22 10.86 -5.90 13.57
C ALA A 22 12.00 -6.58 14.33
N ASP A 23 13.13 -5.89 14.41
CA ASP A 23 14.20 -6.24 15.31
C ASP A 23 13.66 -6.25 16.77
N PRO A 24 13.98 -7.24 17.61
CA PRO A 24 13.52 -7.30 19.00
C PRO A 24 13.83 -6.05 19.83
N ASP A 25 14.89 -5.31 19.47
CA ASP A 25 15.33 -4.10 20.17
C ASP A 25 14.66 -2.82 19.64
N GLN A 26 13.78 -2.92 18.62
CA GLN A 26 13.03 -1.79 18.09
C GLN A 26 11.88 -1.36 19.02
N ASP A 27 11.64 -0.05 19.04
CA ASP A 27 10.46 0.52 19.70
C ASP A 27 9.18 0.16 18.91
N THR A 28 8.47 -0.85 19.41
CA THR A 28 7.19 -1.32 18.86
C THR A 28 6.12 -0.22 18.80
N SER A 29 6.19 0.81 19.65
CA SER A 29 5.23 1.91 19.65
C SER A 29 5.36 2.78 18.41
N SER A 30 6.58 2.98 17.92
CA SER A 30 6.85 3.70 16.67
C SER A 30 6.29 2.96 15.45
N ILE A 31 6.37 1.62 15.45
CA ILE A 31 5.83 0.75 14.37
C ILE A 31 4.31 0.80 14.35
N ILE A 32 3.66 0.73 15.51
CA ILE A 32 2.20 0.86 15.62
C ILE A 32 1.75 2.25 15.17
N THR A 33 2.46 3.30 15.60
CA THR A 33 2.18 4.68 15.19
C THR A 33 2.29 4.83 13.67
N TYR A 34 3.36 4.33 13.08
CA TYR A 34 3.54 4.32 11.63
C TYR A 34 2.39 3.59 10.91
N ALA A 35 2.06 2.38 11.36
CA ALA A 35 1.05 1.54 10.72
C ALA A 35 -0.39 2.05 10.91
N THR A 36 -0.66 2.91 11.88
CA THR A 36 -1.99 3.53 12.07
C THR A 36 -2.12 4.88 11.37
N THR A 37 -1.01 5.61 11.20
CA THR A 37 -0.99 6.95 10.59
C THR A 37 -0.71 6.95 9.09
N THR A 38 -0.12 5.87 8.57
CA THR A 38 0.17 5.72 7.13
C THR A 38 -0.91 4.87 6.48
N ALA A 39 -1.45 5.26 5.32
CA ALA A 39 -2.38 4.40 4.59
C ALA A 39 -1.68 3.09 4.15
N ASP A 40 -2.44 2.01 3.91
CA ASP A 40 -1.89 0.83 3.27
C ASP A 40 -1.32 1.19 1.89
N PRO A 41 -0.11 0.71 1.53
CA PRO A 41 0.37 0.89 0.17
C PRO A 41 -0.67 0.28 -0.77
N PRO A 42 -0.95 0.92 -1.91
CA PRO A 42 -1.86 0.35 -2.89
C PRO A 42 -1.36 -1.04 -3.26
N ALA A 43 -2.29 -1.99 -3.45
CA ALA A 43 -1.95 -3.35 -3.81
C ALA A 43 -1.03 -3.34 -5.04
N MET A 44 0.22 -3.80 -4.86
CA MET A 44 1.15 -3.90 -5.97
C MET A 44 0.63 -4.97 -6.92
N GLY A 45 0.27 -4.56 -8.14
CA GLY A 45 -0.13 -5.49 -9.18
C GLY A 45 1.00 -6.46 -9.52
N ARG A 46 0.67 -7.53 -10.24
CA ARG A 46 1.61 -8.57 -10.71
C ARG A 46 2.88 -8.01 -11.35
N HIS A 47 2.78 -6.84 -11.97
CA HIS A 47 3.84 -6.20 -12.73
C HIS A 47 4.68 -5.20 -11.92
N GLY A 48 4.48 -5.13 -10.60
CA GLY A 48 5.19 -4.21 -9.72
C GLY A 48 4.80 -2.73 -9.95
N ILE A 49 5.72 -1.84 -9.62
CA ILE A 49 5.55 -0.39 -9.79
C ILE A 49 5.84 -0.03 -11.25
N ARG A 50 4.83 0.41 -11.99
CA ARG A 50 5.00 0.98 -13.33
C ARG A 50 4.68 2.47 -13.31
N THR A 51 5.52 3.26 -13.95
CA THR A 51 5.36 4.72 -14.09
C THR A 51 5.55 5.16 -15.53
N ARG A 52 4.83 6.20 -15.96
CA ARG A 52 5.04 6.88 -17.25
C ARG A 52 4.74 8.38 -17.14
N GLY A 53 4.98 9.15 -18.20
CA GLY A 53 4.62 10.58 -18.24
C GLY A 53 3.13 10.79 -18.60
N CYS A 54 2.48 11.73 -17.93
CA CYS A 54 1.09 12.14 -18.21
C CYS A 54 1.00 12.89 -19.54
N PRO A 55 0.13 12.49 -20.48
CA PRO A 55 -0.04 13.20 -21.74
C PRO A 55 -0.46 14.67 -21.56
N GLY A 56 -1.31 14.95 -20.57
CA GLY A 56 -1.87 16.28 -20.30
C GLY A 56 -0.93 17.26 -19.60
N CYS A 57 -0.26 16.84 -18.51
CA CYS A 57 0.57 17.74 -17.69
C CYS A 57 2.06 17.38 -17.63
N LYS A 58 2.49 16.31 -18.32
CA LYS A 58 3.88 15.80 -18.38
C LYS A 58 4.48 15.32 -17.04
N HIS A 59 3.74 15.38 -15.94
CA HIS A 59 4.14 14.78 -14.65
C HIS A 59 3.97 13.26 -14.63
N THR A 60 4.46 12.62 -13.57
CA THR A 60 4.40 11.17 -13.41
C THR A 60 2.97 10.65 -13.27
N MET A 61 2.67 9.58 -13.98
CA MET A 61 1.54 8.69 -13.77
C MET A 61 2.01 7.36 -13.18
N TRP A 62 1.19 6.77 -12.33
CA TRP A 62 1.42 5.50 -11.66
C TRP A 62 0.39 4.48 -12.13
N MET A 63 0.81 3.24 -12.35
CA MET A 63 -0.11 2.15 -12.63
C MET A 63 -0.68 1.57 -11.33
N GLN A 64 -2.00 1.51 -11.23
CA GLN A 64 -2.74 0.92 -10.12
C GLN A 64 -3.94 0.14 -10.67
N SER A 65 -4.01 -1.17 -10.41
CA SER A 65 -5.17 -2.01 -10.78
C SER A 65 -5.66 -1.82 -12.22
N ASP A 66 -4.72 -1.85 -13.17
CA ASP A 66 -4.95 -1.65 -14.61
C ASP A 66 -5.42 -0.24 -15.02
N LEU A 67 -5.17 0.76 -14.17
CA LEU A 67 -5.37 2.18 -14.47
C LEU A 67 -4.05 2.94 -14.32
N TRP A 68 -3.79 3.89 -15.22
CA TRP A 68 -2.78 4.92 -15.07
C TRP A 68 -3.39 6.15 -14.40
N ILE A 69 -2.83 6.58 -13.27
CA ILE A 69 -3.31 7.74 -12.50
C ILE A 69 -2.19 8.77 -12.36
N CYS A 70 -2.43 10.02 -12.78
CA CYS A 70 -1.47 11.11 -12.60
C CYS A 70 -1.47 11.64 -11.16
N SER A 71 -0.30 11.69 -10.53
CA SER A 71 -0.15 12.20 -9.16
C SER A 71 -0.30 13.72 -9.03
N THR A 72 -0.41 14.45 -10.14
CA THR A 72 -0.46 15.92 -10.15
C THR A 72 -1.81 16.45 -10.64
N CYS A 73 -2.21 16.15 -11.88
CA CYS A 73 -3.47 16.66 -12.42
C CYS A 73 -4.67 15.73 -12.19
N GLY A 74 -4.45 14.52 -11.65
CA GLY A 74 -5.52 13.54 -11.43
C GLY A 74 -6.05 12.86 -12.70
N GLY A 75 -5.39 13.04 -13.85
CA GLY A 75 -5.78 12.35 -15.10
C GLY A 75 -5.73 10.83 -14.95
N VAL A 76 -6.72 10.14 -15.51
CA VAL A 76 -6.88 8.68 -15.46
C VAL A 76 -6.94 8.13 -16.89
N GLU A 77 -6.22 7.05 -17.16
CA GLU A 77 -6.25 6.31 -18.42
C GLU A 77 -6.24 4.80 -18.14
N ASP A 78 -6.86 4.00 -19.01
CA ASP A 78 -6.80 2.54 -18.89
C ASP A 78 -5.38 2.01 -19.20
N ALA A 79 -4.98 0.94 -18.53
CA ALA A 79 -3.80 0.18 -18.90
C ALA A 79 -4.18 -0.81 -20.03
N GLU A 80 -3.49 -0.71 -21.16
CA GLU A 80 -3.60 -1.65 -22.29
C GLU A 80 -3.29 -3.10 -21.93
#